data_AF-A0A2W0AIR7-F1
#
_entry.id   AF-A0A2W0AIR7-F1
#
_cell.length_a   1.000
_cell.length_b   1.000
_cell.length_c   1.000
_cell.angle_alpha   90.00
_cell.angle_beta   90.00
_cell.angle_gamma   90.00
#
_symmetry.space_group_name_H-M   'P 1'
#
loop_
_entity.id
_entity.type
_entity.pdbx_description
1 polymer ?
#
loop_
_entity_poly.entity_id
_entity_poly.type
_entity_poly.pdbx_seq_one_letter_code
_entity_poly.pdbx_strand_id
1 'polypeptide(L)'
;MVDEAKLVVERVQTGVRMEKRLLKVLKALAEYHDLTLGDLLEGIVLHVFEGKCPFGEANLQRIADLKKFYGLDLDSTASHHLKETKRSRKAARGDSK
;
A
#
# COMPACT_ATOMS: atom_id res chain seq x y z
N MET A 1 7.28 4.81 -18.91
CA MET A 1 6.28 3.78 -19.24
C MET A 1 6.26 2.80 -18.09
N VAL A 2 5.14 2.67 -17.37
CA VAL A 2 5.00 1.69 -16.30
C VAL A 2 4.93 0.32 -16.95
N ASP A 3 5.82 -0.59 -16.58
CA ASP A 3 5.81 -1.97 -17.04
C ASP A 3 4.48 -2.63 -16.61
N GLU A 4 3.68 -3.12 -17.55
CA GLU A 4 2.36 -3.72 -17.27
C GLU A 4 2.45 -4.88 -16.26
N ALA A 5 3.59 -5.57 -16.18
CA ALA A 5 3.81 -6.64 -15.21
C ALA A 5 3.80 -6.12 -13.76
N LYS A 6 4.22 -4.87 -13.52
CA LYS A 6 4.27 -4.26 -12.18
C LYS A 6 2.90 -3.87 -11.64
N LEU A 7 1.91 -3.71 -12.53
CA LEU A 7 0.54 -3.38 -12.18
C LEU A 7 -0.24 -4.58 -11.66
N VAL A 8 0.27 -5.81 -11.82
CA VAL A 8 -0.33 -7.02 -11.25
C VAL A 8 0.04 -7.13 -9.78
N VAL A 9 -0.96 -7.06 -8.90
CA VAL A 9 -0.73 -6.99 -7.45
C VAL A 9 -1.56 -8.00 -6.66
N GLU A 10 -1.07 -8.32 -5.47
CA GLU A 10 -1.83 -9.03 -4.44
C GLU A 10 -2.49 -8.00 -3.52
N ARG A 11 -3.79 -8.14 -3.27
CA ARG A 11 -4.48 -7.33 -2.27
C ARG A 11 -4.79 -8.14 -1.02
N VAL A 12 -4.80 -7.46 0.11
CA VAL A 12 -5.15 -8.02 1.42
C VAL A 12 -6.48 -7.43 1.86
N GLN A 13 -7.35 -8.28 2.42
CA GLN A 13 -8.58 -7.82 3.03
C GLN A 13 -8.27 -7.20 4.40
N THR A 14 -8.65 -5.94 4.59
CA THR A 14 -8.75 -5.26 5.89
C THR A 14 -10.14 -4.62 5.99
N GLY A 15 -10.30 -3.47 6.64
CA GLY A 15 -11.50 -2.63 6.47
C GLY A 15 -11.69 -2.17 5.02
N VAL A 16 -10.60 -1.97 4.28
CA VAL A 16 -10.60 -1.68 2.83
C VAL A 16 -9.62 -2.62 2.11
N ARG A 17 -9.98 -3.12 0.93
CA ARG A 17 -9.11 -4.05 0.20
C ARG A 17 -7.94 -3.29 -0.46
N MET A 18 -6.73 -3.44 0.06
CA MET A 18 -5.56 -2.67 -0.36
C MET A 18 -4.43 -3.54 -0.89
N GLU A 19 -3.53 -2.96 -1.69
CA GLU A 19 -2.32 -3.63 -2.15
C GLU A 19 -1.42 -4.03 -0.98
N LYS A 20 -0.90 -5.26 -1.02
CA LYS A 20 -0.20 -5.89 0.09
C LYS A 20 1.08 -5.16 0.50
N ARG A 21 1.93 -4.76 -0.45
CA ARG A 21 3.23 -4.12 -0.17
C ARG A 21 3.03 -2.68 0.35
N LEU A 22 2.09 -1.94 -0.22
CA LEU A 22 1.64 -0.62 0.22
C LEU A 22 1.11 -0.69 1.64
N LEU A 23 0.26 -1.67 1.97
CA LEU A 23 -0.21 -1.88 3.33
C LEU A 23 0.96 -2.13 4.31
N LYS A 24 1.98 -2.89 3.91
CA LYS A 24 3.17 -3.12 4.75
C LYS A 24 3.98 -1.84 4.98
N VAL A 25 4.17 -1.02 3.95
CA VAL A 25 4.85 0.28 4.07
C VAL A 25 4.06 1.20 5.02
N LEU A 26 2.73 1.30 4.85
CA LEU A 26 1.88 2.12 5.71
C LEU A 26 1.92 1.66 7.17
N LYS A 27 1.81 0.35 7.43
CA LYS A 27 1.90 -0.20 8.78
C LYS A 27 3.26 0.06 9.44
N ALA A 28 4.34 -0.12 8.69
CA ALA A 28 5.69 0.13 9.22
C ALA A 28 5.94 1.61 9.51
N LEU A 29 5.38 2.51 8.68
CA LEU A 29 5.46 3.95 8.93
C LEU A 29 4.62 4.36 10.15
N ALA A 30 3.43 3.77 10.33
CA ALA A 30 2.59 4.01 11.51
C ALA A 30 3.31 3.59 12.79
N GLU A 31 3.89 2.38 12.79
CA GLU A 31 4.69 1.86 13.92
C GLU A 31 5.88 2.77 14.24
N TYR A 32 6.59 3.27 13.23
CA TYR A 32 7.73 4.17 13.42
C TYR A 32 7.37 5.47 14.15
N HIS A 33 6.12 5.91 14.06
CA HIS A 33 5.61 7.12 14.70
C HIS A 33 4.74 6.83 15.94
N ASP A 34 4.70 5.58 16.41
CA ASP A 34 3.81 5.14 17.50
C ASP A 34 2.32 5.48 17.24
N LEU A 35 1.90 5.42 15.98
CA LEU A 35 0.53 5.72 15.54
C LEU A 35 -0.22 4.45 15.17
N THR A 36 -1.55 4.50 15.29
CA THR A 36 -2.37 3.48 14.63
C THR A 36 -2.35 3.69 13.12
N LEU A 37 -2.65 2.62 12.36
CA LEU A 37 -2.82 2.74 10.90
C LEU A 37 -3.95 3.72 10.54
N GLY A 38 -5.00 3.82 11.38
CA GLY A 38 -6.11 4.75 11.19
C GLY A 38 -5.63 6.20 11.30
N ASP A 39 -4.97 6.55 12.41
CA ASP A 39 -4.48 7.92 12.65
C ASP A 39 -3.53 8.39 11.55
N LEU A 40 -2.62 7.50 11.10
CA LEU A 40 -1.74 7.81 9.98
C LEU A 40 -2.53 8.11 8.70
N LEU A 41 -3.52 7.28 8.37
CA LEU A 41 -4.33 7.46 7.15
C LEU A 41 -5.19 8.73 7.22
N GLU A 42 -5.81 9.02 8.36
CA GLU A 42 -6.57 10.25 8.57
C GLU A 42 -5.68 11.48 8.41
N GLY A 43 -4.50 11.49 9.04
CA GLY A 43 -3.52 12.57 8.90
C GLY A 43 -3.09 12.81 7.46
N ILE A 44 -2.82 11.73 6.69
CA ILE A 44 -2.49 11.83 5.26
C ILE A 44 -3.64 12.46 4.48
N VAL A 45 -4.87 11.96 4.68
CA VAL A 45 -6.05 12.41 3.94
C VAL A 45 -6.37 13.87 4.23
N LEU A 46 -6.28 14.32 5.49
CA LEU A 46 -6.51 15.71 5.87
C LEU A 46 -5.53 16.66 5.16
N HIS A 47 -4.24 16.35 5.15
CA HIS A 47 -3.25 17.16 4.43
C HIS A 47 -3.52 17.20 2.92
N VAL A 48 -3.89 16.06 2.32
CA VAL A 48 -4.17 15.97 0.88
C VAL A 48 -5.45 16.73 0.51
N PHE A 49 -6.49 16.71 1.35
CA PHE A 49 -7.70 17.52 1.15
C PHE A 49 -7.41 19.02 1.18
N GLU A 50 -6.39 19.46 1.94
CA GLU A 50 -5.89 20.84 1.92
C GLU A 50 -4.88 21.12 0.79
N GLY A 51 -4.56 20.14 -0.06
CA GLY A 51 -3.56 20.26 -1.12
C GLY A 51 -2.11 20.34 -0.62
N LYS A 52 -1.84 19.91 0.62
CA LYS A 52 -0.51 19.94 1.25
C LYS A 52 0.19 18.59 1.15
N CYS A 53 1.53 18.61 1.19
CA CYS A 53 2.31 17.39 1.29
C CYS A 53 2.19 16.80 2.72
N PRO A 54 1.77 15.53 2.89
CA PRO A 54 1.60 14.91 4.21
C PRO A 54 2.93 14.54 4.88
N PHE A 55 4.05 14.54 4.15
CA PHE A 55 5.35 14.07 4.65
C PHE A 55 6.45 15.08 4.38
N GLY A 56 7.26 15.36 5.41
CA GLY A 56 8.53 16.07 5.26
C GLY A 56 9.66 15.16 4.77
N GLU A 57 10.84 15.74 4.51
CA GLU A 57 12.00 15.04 3.92
C GLU A 57 12.43 13.78 4.67
N ALA A 58 12.50 13.83 6.00
CA ALA A 58 12.88 12.68 6.81
C ALA A 58 11.91 11.50 6.64
N ASN A 59 10.60 11.79 6.58
CA ASN A 59 9.58 10.77 6.34
C ASN A 59 9.62 10.25 4.90
N LEU A 60 9.87 11.12 3.92
CA LEU A 60 10.03 10.71 2.51
C LEU A 60 11.23 9.76 2.35
N GLN A 61 12.36 10.05 3.00
CA GLN A 61 13.51 9.17 3.00
C GLN A 61 13.18 7.83 3.66
N ARG A 62 12.47 7.84 4.79
CA ARG A 62 12.06 6.62 5.47
C ARG A 62 11.11 5.78 4.61
N ILE A 63 10.14 6.41 3.96
CA ILE A 63 9.23 5.76 3.02
C ILE A 63 10.02 5.13 1.87
N ALA A 64 11.02 5.82 1.31
CA ALA A 64 11.85 5.27 0.24
C ALA A 64 12.58 3.99 0.68
N ASP A 65 13.09 3.94 1.91
CA ASP A 65 13.77 2.75 2.44
C ASP A 65 12.79 1.60 2.71
N LEU A 66 11.61 1.91 3.27
CA LEU A 66 10.55 0.92 3.47
C LEU A 66 10.04 0.36 2.13
N LYS A 67 9.93 1.21 1.10
CA LYS A 67 9.58 0.78 -0.26
C LYS A 67 10.60 -0.21 -0.80
N LYS A 68 11.91 0.06 -0.64
CA LYS A 68 12.97 -0.87 -1.04
C LYS A 68 12.87 -2.19 -0.27
N PHE A 69 12.70 -2.13 1.05
CA PHE A 69 12.61 -3.31 1.91
C PHE A 69 11.43 -4.22 1.56
N TYR A 70 10.25 -3.65 1.31
CA TYR A 70 9.05 -4.41 0.94
C TYR A 70 8.92 -4.67 -0.56
N GLY A 71 9.88 -4.23 -1.36
CA GLY A 71 9.85 -4.32 -2.82
C GLY A 71 8.67 -3.58 -3.44
N LEU A 72 8.21 -2.46 -2.87
CA LEU A 72 7.16 -1.62 -3.43
C LEU A 72 7.73 -0.66 -4.47
N ASP A 73 7.53 -0.99 -5.73
CA ASP A 73 8.01 -0.23 -6.89
C ASP A 73 6.92 0.59 -7.59
N LEU A 74 5.76 0.75 -6.95
CA LEU A 74 4.66 1.58 -7.43
C LEU A 74 4.89 3.07 -7.13
N ASP A 75 4.38 3.92 -8.02
CA ASP A 75 4.28 5.37 -7.84
C ASP A 75 2.85 5.85 -8.17
N SER A 76 2.62 7.16 -8.19
CA SER A 76 1.30 7.74 -8.46
C SER A 76 0.75 7.40 -9.84
N THR A 77 1.60 7.09 -10.83
CA THR A 77 1.18 6.72 -12.19
C THR A 77 0.56 5.33 -12.24
N ALA A 78 0.77 4.49 -11.21
CA ALA A 78 0.08 3.22 -11.06
C ALA A 78 -1.34 3.34 -10.51
N SER A 79 -1.74 4.52 -10.02
CA SER A 79 -3.09 4.74 -9.47
C SER A 79 -4.16 4.39 -10.50
N HIS A 80 -5.22 3.72 -10.07
CA HIS A 80 -6.33 3.22 -10.92
C HIS A 80 -5.97 2.17 -11.99
N HIS A 81 -4.69 1.87 -12.21
CA HIS A 81 -4.24 0.91 -13.22
C HIS A 81 -3.89 -0.49 -12.64
N LEU A 82 -3.94 -0.64 -11.31
CA LEU A 82 -3.63 -1.90 -10.62
C LEU A 82 -4.62 -3.02 -10.96
N LYS A 83 -4.11 -4.16 -11.44
CA LYS A 83 -4.85 -5.38 -11.76
C LYS A 83 -4.59 -6.43 -10.67
N GLU A 84 -5.63 -7.10 -10.19
CA GLU A 84 -5.46 -8.11 -9.14
C GLU A 84 -5.05 -9.48 -9.71
N THR A 85 -4.12 -10.16 -9.05
CA THR A 85 -3.72 -11.52 -9.45
C THR A 85 -4.89 -12.51 -9.35
N LYS A 86 -5.08 -13.34 -10.38
CA LYS A 86 -6.18 -14.34 -10.46
C LYS A 86 -6.10 -15.45 -9.39
N ARG A 87 -5.08 -15.47 -8.53
CA ARG A 87 -4.79 -16.58 -7.61
C ARG A 87 -5.80 -16.76 -6.47
N SER A 88 -6.68 -15.80 -6.19
CA SER A 88 -7.58 -15.86 -5.03
C SER A 88 -8.83 -16.77 -5.18
N ARG A 89 -9.10 -17.39 -6.34
CA ARG A 89 -10.28 -18.27 -6.50
C ARG A 89 -10.07 -19.74 -6.12
N LYS A 90 -8.82 -20.20 -5.89
CA LYS A 90 -8.55 -21.63 -5.65
C LYS A 90 -8.45 -22.05 -4.18
N ALA A 91 -8.26 -21.12 -3.24
CA ALA A 91 -8.14 -21.47 -1.81
C ALA A 91 -9.50 -21.70 -1.12
N ALA A 92 -10.63 -21.44 -1.78
CA ALA A 92 -11.98 -21.67 -1.24
C ALA A 92 -12.65 -22.95 -1.79
N ARG A 93 -11.91 -23.82 -2.49
CA ARG A 93 -12.38 -25.12 -3.01
C ARG A 93 -11.40 -26.25 -2.66
N GLY A 94 -11.40 -26.61 -1.39
CA GLY A 94 -10.89 -27.84 -0.78
C GLY A 94 -11.42 -27.80 0.66
N ASP A 95 -12.23 -28.71 1.18
CA ASP A 95 -12.30 -30.15 0.99
C ASP A 95 -13.77 -30.61 0.90
N SER A 96 -14.05 -31.49 -0.05
CA SER A 96 -15.16 -32.45 0.04
C SER A 96 -14.65 -33.72 -0.59
N LYS A 97 -14.05 -34.56 0.25
CA LYS A 97 -13.93 -35.98 -0.01
C LYS A 97 -14.22 -36.73 1.27
#